data_AF-A0AA34TNU6-F1
#
_entry.id   AF-A0AA34TNU6-F1
#
_cell.length_a   1.000
_cell.length_b   1.000
_cell.length_c   1.000
_cell.angle_alpha   90.00
_cell.angle_beta   90.00
_cell.angle_gamma   90.00
#
_symmetry.space_group_name_H-M   'P 1'
#
loop_
_entity.id
_entity.type
_entity.pdbx_description
1 polymer ?
#
loop_
_entity_poly.entity_id
_entity_poly.type
_entity_poly.pdbx_seq_one_letter_code
_entity_poly.pdbx_strand_id
1 'polypeptide(L)'
;MTCNKFKLTTVAAIVLAATNANAALYKIVEVETPSSIVGASETFGVAIQPAAVTGTESCFTTGTIGGVACDSFKLAGETRNSLEAISYREEVPFAMDAVFQYLQEFDDFKNYCNRELRYSTCESWAKTRWEDTWVKERNNLSYVNAKAFIEGGAILDTRNTVINSLDKDANPLGVKSEGTIRNNAIFTTTAKPAGSSETRAWKAITASNGTVYNVGSVSTSETITATSTPDPVFSSKAAIWDGTNTKQIDWTRGGTARQGDYYAQGSMRSIAESDTKFYGVGYNTVDGSGDLQDMNASVFISKSLDLADSANTWTTKSIEGAKVNSNSSNDYKYSNSVATDINKNLFVIGNSKRNGRVPENGSAGSKMFVVTDASVATPTATYLTGGIFFAGSSGEARAVNNFNEIVGQVDAETTREVDGSERRHRGFIYPYQATGTDPSRIDLFQNKAWFLDDLTNDGNVSGENNKFRIIDASGINDAGVISATAIKCVVGGTPKPYDTTSHNSYCGGAASNAVEKVVAVKLIPIQGKGKSDIQARSTDTAKVDRKGGSLGWFALTVLGLLGFRRKFK
;
A
#
# COMPACT_ATOMS: atom_id res chain seq x y z
N MET A 1 -7.03 53.74 -20.92
CA MET A 1 -8.13 53.14 -20.14
C MET A 1 -7.84 51.67 -19.96
N THR A 2 -7.64 51.29 -18.71
CA THR A 2 -7.15 50.00 -18.21
C THR A 2 -8.26 48.95 -18.24
N CYS A 3 -7.98 47.81 -18.89
CA CYS A 3 -8.85 46.64 -18.87
C CYS A 3 -8.42 45.75 -17.70
N ASN A 4 -9.16 45.79 -16.59
CA ASN A 4 -8.90 44.96 -15.41
C ASN A 4 -9.27 43.51 -15.71
N LYS A 5 -8.27 42.64 -15.77
CA LYS A 5 -8.42 41.19 -15.69
C LYS A 5 -8.94 40.82 -14.30
N PHE A 6 -10.18 40.36 -14.23
CA PHE A 6 -10.72 39.76 -13.01
C PHE A 6 -10.05 38.39 -12.79
N LYS A 7 -9.25 38.29 -11.72
CA LYS A 7 -8.65 37.03 -11.26
C LYS A 7 -9.65 36.32 -10.35
N LEU A 8 -10.15 35.16 -10.78
CA LEU A 8 -10.88 34.22 -9.92
C LEU A 8 -9.86 33.34 -9.20
N THR A 9 -9.42 33.80 -8.03
CA THR A 9 -8.77 32.96 -7.01
C THR A 9 -9.78 32.69 -5.90
N THR A 10 -9.81 31.44 -5.47
CA THR A 10 -10.46 30.98 -4.22
C THR A 10 -11.99 30.85 -4.30
N VAL A 11 -12.46 29.67 -4.70
CA VAL A 11 -13.74 29.15 -4.20
C VAL A 11 -13.42 28.03 -3.24
N ALA A 12 -13.69 28.32 -1.96
CA ALA A 12 -13.74 27.33 -0.90
C ALA A 12 -14.78 26.27 -1.24
N ALA A 13 -14.37 25.00 -1.20
CA ALA A 13 -15.28 23.87 -1.27
C ALA A 13 -16.11 23.81 0.03
N ILE A 14 -17.22 24.53 0.08
CA ILE A 14 -18.26 24.28 1.09
C ILE A 14 -19.12 23.14 0.57
N VAL A 15 -18.69 21.90 0.85
CA VAL A 15 -19.57 20.73 0.73
C VAL A 15 -20.44 20.69 1.98
N LEU A 16 -21.57 21.41 1.95
CA LEU A 16 -22.68 21.15 2.86
C LEU A 16 -23.26 19.78 2.51
N ALA A 17 -22.68 18.72 3.07
CA ALA A 17 -23.29 17.41 3.08
C ALA A 17 -24.48 17.46 4.03
N ALA A 18 -25.70 17.42 3.48
CA ALA A 18 -26.88 17.16 4.29
C ALA A 18 -26.68 15.82 5.01
N THR A 19 -26.62 15.86 6.34
CA THR A 19 -26.62 14.67 7.19
C THR A 19 -28.01 14.04 7.11
N ASN A 20 -28.28 13.29 6.05
CA ASN A 20 -29.38 12.35 6.08
C ASN A 20 -29.05 11.32 7.18
N ALA A 21 -30.03 11.00 8.01
CA ALA A 21 -29.95 10.04 9.10
C ALA A 21 -29.84 8.59 8.56
N ASN A 22 -28.91 8.34 7.66
CA ASN A 22 -28.62 7.02 7.13
C ASN A 22 -27.60 6.32 8.05
N ALA A 23 -27.66 5.00 8.10
CA ALA A 23 -26.78 4.17 8.92
C ALA A 23 -25.54 3.83 8.09
N ALA A 24 -24.49 4.63 8.26
CA ALA A 24 -23.13 4.36 7.79
C ALA A 24 -22.16 4.84 8.87
N LEU A 25 -21.00 4.18 8.96
CA LEU A 25 -19.97 4.52 9.94
C LEU A 25 -18.98 5.56 9.38
N TYR A 26 -18.75 5.53 8.06
CA TYR A 26 -17.85 6.43 7.34
C TYR A 26 -18.56 7.19 6.22
N LYS A 27 -18.17 8.46 6.05
CA LYS A 27 -18.43 9.26 4.85
C LYS A 27 -17.29 9.09 3.86
N ILE A 28 -17.60 8.95 2.57
CA ILE A 28 -16.61 8.95 1.49
C ILE A 28 -16.46 10.40 0.97
N VAL A 29 -15.23 10.89 0.92
CA VAL A 29 -14.87 12.15 0.26
C VAL A 29 -13.85 11.85 -0.83
N GLU A 30 -14.23 12.05 -2.09
CA GLU A 30 -13.28 12.01 -3.19
C GLU A 30 -12.28 13.17 -3.09
N VAL A 31 -11.00 12.88 -3.24
CA VAL A 31 -9.94 13.88 -3.22
C VAL A 31 -9.67 14.33 -4.65
N GLU A 32 -9.80 15.64 -4.89
CA GLU A 32 -9.61 16.21 -6.21
C GLU A 32 -8.15 16.13 -6.66
N THR A 33 -7.94 15.60 -7.87
CA THR A 33 -6.65 15.63 -8.56
C THR A 33 -6.35 17.07 -9.00
N PRO A 34 -5.14 17.61 -8.75
CA PRO A 34 -4.76 18.95 -9.18
C PRO A 34 -4.97 19.15 -10.68
N SER A 35 -5.56 20.28 -11.08
CA SER A 35 -5.88 20.60 -12.48
C SER A 35 -4.66 20.69 -13.40
N SER A 36 -3.46 20.87 -12.83
CA SER A 36 -2.18 20.82 -13.55
C SER A 36 -1.78 19.40 -13.97
N ILE A 37 -2.39 18.36 -13.39
CA ILE A 37 -2.19 16.98 -13.80
C ILE A 37 -3.19 16.63 -14.91
N VAL A 38 -2.72 16.72 -16.15
CA VAL A 38 -3.48 16.32 -17.34
C VAL A 38 -3.13 14.89 -17.73
N GLY A 39 -4.14 14.12 -18.16
CA GLY A 39 -3.95 12.79 -18.76
C GLY A 39 -3.85 11.62 -17.78
N ALA A 40 -4.02 11.86 -16.48
CA ALA A 40 -4.09 10.78 -15.49
C ALA A 40 -5.24 9.82 -15.79
N SER A 41 -4.94 8.53 -15.86
CA SER A 41 -5.96 7.48 -16.05
C SER A 41 -6.56 7.02 -14.72
N GLU A 42 -5.75 7.04 -13.65
CA GLU A 42 -6.11 6.59 -12.32
C GLU A 42 -5.54 7.53 -11.26
N THR A 43 -6.24 7.66 -10.12
CA THR A 43 -5.78 8.39 -8.95
C THR A 43 -5.94 7.51 -7.70
N PHE A 44 -4.89 7.43 -6.88
CA PHE A 44 -4.78 6.55 -5.71
C PHE A 44 -4.59 7.39 -4.46
N GLY A 45 -5.28 7.04 -3.37
CA GLY A 45 -4.97 7.58 -2.04
C GLY A 45 -3.85 6.75 -1.42
N VAL A 46 -2.75 7.39 -1.01
CA VAL A 46 -1.53 6.66 -0.62
C VAL A 46 -1.03 6.92 0.80
N ALA A 47 -1.41 8.05 1.42
CA ALA A 47 -1.11 8.31 2.82
C ALA A 47 -2.11 9.32 3.43
N ILE A 48 -2.21 9.34 4.76
CA ILE A 48 -3.02 10.29 5.52
C ILE A 48 -2.15 10.99 6.56
N GLN A 49 -2.38 12.27 6.77
CA GLN A 49 -1.70 13.06 7.79
C GLN A 49 -1.93 12.42 9.18
N PRO A 50 -0.86 12.19 9.96
CA PRO A 50 -0.96 11.74 11.34
C PRO A 50 -1.83 12.68 12.18
N ALA A 51 -2.55 12.10 13.14
CA ALA A 51 -3.33 12.86 14.11
C ALA A 51 -2.64 12.81 15.47
N ALA A 52 -2.57 13.95 16.16
CA ALA A 52 -2.12 13.99 17.55
C ALA A 52 -3.29 13.67 18.47
N VAL A 53 -3.27 12.49 19.09
CA VAL A 53 -4.30 12.01 20.03
C VAL A 53 -3.69 11.85 21.42
N THR A 54 -4.34 12.42 22.42
CA THR A 54 -3.90 12.45 23.83
C THR A 54 -4.60 11.43 24.71
N GLY A 55 -5.77 10.94 24.29
CA GLY A 55 -6.53 9.91 24.98
C GLY A 55 -7.08 8.87 24.01
N THR A 56 -8.39 8.69 24.03
CA THR A 56 -9.13 7.73 23.19
C THR A 56 -10.00 8.42 22.16
N GLU A 57 -9.91 9.75 22.06
CA GLU A 57 -10.69 10.55 21.14
C GLU A 57 -10.46 10.13 19.68
N SER A 58 -11.55 10.20 18.93
CA SER A 58 -11.57 9.91 17.50
C SER A 58 -12.64 10.75 16.82
N CYS A 59 -12.60 10.77 15.49
CA CYS A 59 -13.61 11.45 14.68
C CYS A 59 -15.02 10.84 14.80
N PHE A 60 -15.17 9.66 15.41
CA PHE A 60 -16.47 9.11 15.80
C PHE A 60 -17.11 9.87 16.96
N THR A 61 -16.31 10.49 17.82
CA THR A 61 -16.77 11.10 19.08
C THR A 61 -16.77 12.63 19.03
N THR A 62 -15.82 13.22 18.31
CA THR A 62 -15.64 14.67 18.20
C THR A 62 -15.33 15.07 16.76
N GLY A 63 -15.73 16.26 16.33
CA GLY A 63 -15.41 16.78 15.00
C GLY A 63 -14.00 17.34 14.84
N THR A 64 -13.20 17.38 15.91
CA THR A 64 -11.84 17.94 15.93
C THR A 64 -10.93 17.12 16.83
N ILE A 65 -9.74 16.79 16.34
CA ILE A 65 -8.72 15.97 17.03
C ILE A 65 -7.38 16.70 16.94
N GLY A 66 -6.71 16.89 18.08
CA GLY A 66 -5.40 17.59 18.11
C GLY A 66 -5.44 19.01 17.54
N GLY A 67 -6.59 19.68 17.61
CA GLY A 67 -6.80 21.01 17.00
C GLY A 67 -7.08 21.01 15.49
N VAL A 68 -7.17 19.84 14.85
CA VAL A 68 -7.45 19.69 13.41
C VAL A 68 -8.85 19.12 13.22
N ALA A 69 -9.68 19.77 12.39
CA ALA A 69 -10.99 19.24 12.03
C ALA A 69 -10.85 17.92 11.27
N CYS A 70 -11.78 16.98 11.50
CA CYS A 70 -11.70 15.62 10.96
C CYS A 70 -11.63 15.56 9.42
N ASP A 71 -12.20 16.54 8.72
CA ASP A 71 -12.14 16.67 7.27
C ASP A 71 -10.87 17.37 6.76
N SER A 72 -10.10 17.98 7.64
CA SER A 72 -8.95 18.82 7.33
C SER A 72 -7.62 18.07 7.39
N PHE A 73 -7.60 16.83 7.90
CA PHE A 73 -6.45 15.94 7.75
C PHE A 73 -6.14 15.71 6.27
N LYS A 74 -4.90 16.01 5.90
CA LYS A 74 -4.45 15.98 4.51
C LYS A 74 -4.20 14.57 4.02
N LEU A 75 -4.80 14.22 2.88
CA LEU A 75 -4.49 13.01 2.13
C LEU A 75 -3.37 13.27 1.11
N ALA A 76 -2.46 12.32 0.97
CA ALA A 76 -1.51 12.26 -0.14
C ALA A 76 -2.10 11.42 -1.28
N GLY A 77 -2.08 11.98 -2.50
CA GLY A 77 -2.60 11.33 -3.69
C GLY A 77 -1.51 11.09 -4.72
N GLU A 78 -1.69 10.04 -5.52
CA GLU A 78 -0.84 9.73 -6.66
C GLU A 78 -1.66 9.44 -7.89
N THR A 79 -1.22 9.92 -9.04
CA THR A 79 -1.81 9.55 -10.32
C THR A 79 -0.95 8.55 -11.07
N ARG A 80 -1.59 7.73 -11.91
CA ARG A 80 -0.91 6.90 -12.91
C ARG A 80 -1.43 7.22 -14.30
N ASN A 81 -0.55 7.18 -15.30
CA ASN A 81 -0.94 7.24 -16.71
C ASN A 81 -1.13 5.82 -17.27
N SER A 82 -0.30 4.88 -16.84
CA SER A 82 -0.34 3.45 -17.11
C SER A 82 0.00 2.65 -15.85
N LEU A 83 -0.24 1.33 -15.87
CA LEU A 83 0.05 0.46 -14.74
C LEU A 83 1.54 0.51 -14.37
N GLU A 84 1.82 0.53 -13.07
CA GLU A 84 3.18 0.42 -12.56
C GLU A 84 3.79 -0.94 -12.94
N ALA A 85 5.00 -0.91 -13.51
CA ALA A 85 5.67 -2.10 -14.00
C ALA A 85 6.64 -2.67 -12.95
N ILE A 86 7.75 -1.96 -12.71
CA ILE A 86 8.64 -2.19 -11.58
C ILE A 86 8.33 -1.16 -10.50
N SER A 87 8.26 -1.62 -9.26
CA SER A 87 7.87 -0.75 -8.17
C SER A 87 8.77 0.49 -8.05
N TYR A 88 8.20 1.66 -7.77
CA TYR A 88 8.98 2.82 -7.33
C TYR A 88 9.41 2.73 -5.86
N ARG A 89 8.81 1.81 -5.10
CA ARG A 89 9.00 1.68 -3.65
C ARG A 89 9.97 0.58 -3.26
N GLU A 90 9.91 -0.56 -3.95
CA GLU A 90 10.76 -1.72 -3.64
C GLU A 90 12.20 -1.52 -4.11
N GLU A 91 13.17 -2.04 -3.34
CA GLU A 91 14.60 -1.97 -3.67
C GLU A 91 14.99 -2.90 -4.81
N VAL A 92 14.23 -3.97 -5.05
CA VAL A 92 14.48 -4.91 -6.14
C VAL A 92 13.21 -5.17 -6.94
N PRO A 93 13.33 -5.57 -8.22
CA PRO A 93 12.19 -5.97 -9.03
C PRO A 93 11.32 -7.00 -8.29
N PHE A 94 10.02 -6.75 -8.30
CA PHE A 94 9.01 -7.62 -7.70
C PHE A 94 9.26 -7.96 -6.21
N ALA A 95 10.03 -7.13 -5.48
CA ALA A 95 10.40 -7.33 -4.07
C ALA A 95 11.10 -8.67 -3.77
N MET A 96 11.58 -9.39 -4.80
CA MET A 96 12.22 -10.71 -4.64
C MET A 96 13.47 -10.89 -5.50
N ASP A 97 13.65 -10.11 -6.56
CA ASP A 97 14.69 -10.33 -7.55
C ASP A 97 16.03 -9.70 -7.16
N ALA A 98 16.72 -10.32 -6.20
CA ALA A 98 18.05 -9.89 -5.76
C ALA A 98 19.15 -10.04 -6.84
N VAL A 99 18.83 -10.57 -8.03
CA VAL A 99 19.76 -10.68 -9.18
C VAL A 99 19.51 -9.57 -10.20
N PHE A 100 18.36 -8.90 -10.15
CA PHE A 100 17.92 -7.95 -11.17
C PHE A 100 17.84 -8.60 -12.57
N GLN A 101 17.30 -9.81 -12.68
CA GLN A 101 17.16 -10.55 -13.94
C GLN A 101 15.76 -10.42 -14.59
N TYR A 102 14.79 -9.81 -13.91
CA TYR A 102 13.41 -9.78 -14.39
C TYR A 102 13.01 -8.46 -15.09
N LEU A 103 13.96 -7.71 -15.65
CA LEU A 103 13.69 -6.37 -16.19
C LEU A 103 14.38 -6.06 -17.53
N GLN A 104 15.03 -7.03 -18.14
CA GLN A 104 15.84 -6.86 -19.35
C GLN A 104 15.00 -6.97 -20.62
N GLU A 105 13.97 -7.82 -20.62
CA GLU A 105 13.12 -8.07 -21.78
C GLU A 105 11.65 -8.39 -21.42
N PHE A 106 10.78 -8.40 -22.42
CA PHE A 106 9.36 -8.71 -22.24
C PHE A 106 9.13 -10.08 -21.57
N ASP A 107 9.90 -11.09 -22.00
CA ASP A 107 9.74 -12.45 -21.50
C ASP A 107 10.11 -12.56 -20.01
N ASP A 108 10.89 -11.64 -19.46
CA ASP A 108 11.18 -11.60 -18.03
C ASP A 108 9.93 -11.35 -17.18
N PHE A 109 9.13 -10.35 -17.57
CA PHE A 109 7.85 -10.06 -16.90
C PHE A 109 6.90 -11.25 -17.01
N LYS A 110 6.85 -11.86 -18.20
CA LYS A 110 6.04 -13.07 -18.43
C LYS A 110 6.53 -14.24 -17.58
N ASN A 111 7.84 -14.42 -17.44
CA ASN A 111 8.46 -15.46 -16.63
C ASN A 111 8.18 -15.26 -15.14
N TYR A 112 8.29 -14.02 -14.64
CA TYR A 112 7.89 -13.70 -13.27
C TYR A 112 6.41 -14.04 -13.05
N CYS A 113 5.52 -13.60 -13.94
CA CYS A 113 4.10 -13.91 -13.83
C CYS A 113 3.84 -15.42 -13.84
N ASN A 114 4.40 -16.16 -14.79
CA ASN A 114 4.21 -17.61 -14.90
C ASN A 114 4.73 -18.36 -13.67
N ARG A 115 5.84 -17.91 -13.09
CA ARG A 115 6.50 -18.60 -11.98
C ARG A 115 5.91 -18.25 -10.62
N GLU A 116 5.63 -16.97 -10.38
CA GLU A 116 5.34 -16.43 -9.03
C GLU A 116 3.89 -15.96 -8.85
N LEU A 117 3.20 -15.59 -9.93
CA LEU A 117 1.77 -15.24 -9.89
C LEU A 117 0.88 -16.41 -10.33
N ARG A 118 1.38 -17.20 -11.29
CA ARG A 118 0.74 -18.39 -11.87
C ARG A 118 -0.56 -18.10 -12.63
N TYR A 119 -0.77 -16.88 -13.13
CA TYR A 119 -1.99 -16.54 -13.87
C TYR A 119 -2.03 -17.20 -15.25
N SER A 120 -3.22 -17.49 -15.79
CA SER A 120 -3.36 -17.89 -17.21
C SER A 120 -3.25 -16.71 -18.17
N THR A 121 -3.31 -15.47 -17.67
CA THR A 121 -3.23 -14.24 -18.46
C THR A 121 -1.84 -13.60 -18.45
N CYS A 122 -0.77 -14.39 -18.26
CA CYS A 122 0.57 -13.82 -18.08
C CYS A 122 1.12 -13.08 -19.30
N GLU A 123 0.68 -13.41 -20.51
CA GLU A 123 1.08 -12.68 -21.72
C GLU A 123 0.50 -11.25 -21.74
N SER A 124 -0.80 -11.08 -21.47
CA SER A 124 -1.41 -9.76 -21.38
C SER A 124 -0.94 -8.98 -20.15
N TRP A 125 -0.70 -9.68 -19.04
CA TRP A 125 -0.12 -9.10 -17.82
C TRP A 125 1.27 -8.52 -18.10
N ALA A 126 2.13 -9.27 -18.80
CA ALA A 126 3.48 -8.83 -19.15
C ALA A 126 3.44 -7.66 -20.14
N LYS A 127 2.58 -7.77 -21.16
CA LYS A 127 2.42 -6.73 -22.20
C LYS A 127 2.10 -5.36 -21.61
N THR A 128 1.09 -5.30 -20.76
CA THR A 128 0.64 -4.04 -20.15
C THR A 128 1.69 -3.40 -19.24
N ARG A 129 2.58 -4.19 -18.62
CA ARG A 129 3.66 -3.63 -17.78
C ARG A 129 4.91 -3.29 -18.58
N TRP A 130 5.28 -4.15 -19.52
CA TRP A 130 6.47 -3.98 -20.34
C TRP A 130 6.30 -2.85 -21.37
N GLU A 131 5.31 -2.96 -22.25
CA GLU A 131 5.14 -2.07 -23.41
C GLU A 131 4.57 -0.71 -23.00
N ASP A 132 3.58 -0.70 -22.09
CA ASP A 132 2.91 0.55 -21.74
C ASP A 132 3.75 1.42 -20.79
N THR A 133 4.64 0.81 -19.99
CA THR A 133 5.36 1.51 -18.91
C THR A 133 6.87 1.26 -18.93
N TRP A 134 7.32 0.03 -18.67
CA TRP A 134 8.73 -0.21 -18.33
C TRP A 134 9.71 0.17 -19.44
N VAL A 135 9.44 -0.20 -20.69
CA VAL A 135 10.32 0.12 -21.82
C VAL A 135 10.51 1.63 -22.03
N LYS A 136 9.51 2.43 -21.62
CA LYS A 136 9.54 3.90 -21.71
C LYS A 136 10.33 4.50 -20.56
N GLU A 137 10.11 4.01 -19.34
CA GLU A 137 10.81 4.48 -18.14
C GLU A 137 12.29 4.13 -18.14
N ARG A 138 12.65 2.88 -18.45
CA ARG A 138 14.03 2.39 -18.36
C ARG A 138 14.98 3.16 -19.28
N ASN A 139 14.49 3.59 -20.44
CA ASN A 139 15.29 4.32 -21.43
C ASN A 139 15.21 5.84 -21.27
N ASN A 140 14.28 6.35 -20.46
CA ASN A 140 14.08 7.78 -20.26
C ASN A 140 13.39 8.07 -18.93
N LEU A 141 14.16 8.41 -17.89
CA LEU A 141 13.64 8.80 -16.57
C LEU A 141 12.84 10.12 -16.57
N SER A 142 12.80 10.86 -17.69
CA SER A 142 11.90 12.00 -17.85
C SER A 142 10.51 11.59 -18.37
N TYR A 143 10.30 10.33 -18.76
CA TYR A 143 8.97 9.79 -19.00
C TYR A 143 8.25 9.64 -17.65
N VAL A 144 7.12 10.34 -17.50
CA VAL A 144 6.37 10.41 -16.25
C VAL A 144 5.13 9.55 -16.33
N ASN A 145 5.11 8.48 -15.55
CA ASN A 145 3.94 7.68 -15.29
C ASN A 145 3.27 8.04 -13.95
N ALA A 146 4.07 8.24 -12.90
CA ALA A 146 3.58 8.51 -11.55
C ALA A 146 3.78 9.99 -11.16
N LYS A 147 2.70 10.68 -10.77
CA LYS A 147 2.79 12.04 -10.21
C LYS A 147 2.13 12.05 -8.83
N ALA A 148 2.75 12.73 -7.88
CA ALA A 148 2.24 12.82 -6.52
C ALA A 148 1.80 14.24 -6.16
N PHE A 149 0.84 14.35 -5.25
CA PHE A 149 0.33 15.60 -4.71
C PHE A 149 -0.19 15.41 -3.28
N ILE A 150 -0.38 16.52 -2.56
CA ILE A 150 -1.05 16.56 -1.27
C ILE A 150 -2.37 17.30 -1.47
N GLU A 151 -3.44 16.85 -0.81
CA GLU A 151 -4.79 17.41 -0.90
C GLU A 151 -4.82 18.94 -0.73
N GLY A 152 -5.30 19.63 -1.77
CA GLY A 152 -5.35 21.10 -1.86
C GLY A 152 -4.03 21.76 -2.26
N GLY A 153 -2.99 20.98 -2.56
CA GLY A 153 -1.69 21.44 -3.02
C GLY A 153 -1.46 21.26 -4.53
N ALA A 154 -0.26 21.64 -4.97
CA ALA A 154 0.21 21.40 -6.33
C ALA A 154 0.88 20.01 -6.46
N ILE A 155 1.22 19.65 -7.70
CA ILE A 155 2.07 18.49 -8.00
C ILE A 155 3.44 18.72 -7.34
N LEU A 156 4.01 17.66 -6.74
CA LEU A 156 5.26 17.76 -5.98
C LEU A 156 6.50 17.93 -6.86
N ASP A 157 6.57 17.21 -7.98
CA ASP A 157 7.73 17.19 -8.87
C ASP A 157 7.28 16.86 -10.31
N THR A 158 8.10 17.23 -11.29
CA THR A 158 7.83 16.96 -12.71
C THR A 158 8.33 15.59 -13.17
N ARG A 159 9.01 14.83 -12.30
CA ARG A 159 9.44 13.44 -12.55
C ARG A 159 8.59 12.42 -11.83
N ASN A 160 8.80 11.13 -12.11
CA ASN A 160 8.13 10.03 -11.41
C ASN A 160 8.31 10.20 -9.90
N THR A 161 7.19 10.30 -9.20
CA THR A 161 7.15 10.63 -7.77
C THR A 161 6.05 9.84 -7.09
N VAL A 162 6.38 9.22 -5.95
CA VAL A 162 5.46 8.50 -5.08
C VAL A 162 5.69 8.90 -3.62
N ILE A 163 4.62 8.89 -2.81
CA ILE A 163 4.61 9.25 -1.39
C ILE A 163 4.37 7.97 -0.58
N ASN A 164 5.24 7.68 0.38
CA ASN A 164 5.13 6.55 1.31
C ASN A 164 4.37 6.94 2.59
N SER A 165 4.57 8.17 3.07
CA SER A 165 3.88 8.69 4.26
C SER A 165 3.87 10.22 4.30
N LEU A 166 3.12 10.77 5.24
CA LEU A 166 3.14 12.19 5.59
C LEU A 166 3.66 12.34 7.03
N ASP A 167 4.45 13.38 7.29
CA ASP A 167 4.78 13.80 8.66
C ASP A 167 3.61 14.55 9.33
N LYS A 168 3.80 14.96 10.58
CA LYS A 168 2.79 15.70 11.37
C LYS A 168 2.32 17.01 10.72
N ASP A 169 3.18 17.64 9.92
CA ASP A 169 2.92 18.92 9.24
C ASP A 169 2.42 18.70 7.79
N ALA A 170 2.09 17.45 7.45
CA ALA A 170 1.71 16.99 6.11
C ALA A 170 2.82 17.12 5.05
N ASN A 171 4.09 17.19 5.45
CA ASN A 171 5.19 17.10 4.48
C ASN A 171 5.36 15.64 4.02
N PRO A 172 5.65 15.43 2.72
CA PRO A 172 5.71 14.09 2.17
C PRO A 172 7.05 13.42 2.44
N LEU A 173 7.01 12.13 2.77
CA LEU A 173 8.12 11.21 2.60
C LEU A 173 7.82 10.25 1.47
N GLY A 174 8.84 9.86 0.71
CA GLY A 174 8.63 8.99 -0.44
C GLY A 174 9.84 8.83 -1.33
N VAL A 175 9.57 8.67 -2.62
CA VAL A 175 10.58 8.38 -3.63
C VAL A 175 10.30 9.22 -4.88
N LYS A 176 11.36 9.77 -5.48
CA LYS A 176 11.30 10.45 -6.78
C LYS A 176 12.48 10.10 -7.67
N SER A 177 12.27 10.14 -8.98
CA SER A 177 13.36 10.07 -9.95
C SER A 177 14.11 11.40 -10.02
N GLU A 178 15.44 11.35 -10.07
CA GLU A 178 16.28 12.53 -10.15
C GLU A 178 17.56 12.23 -10.94
N GLY A 179 17.85 13.07 -11.95
CA GLY A 179 19.01 12.87 -12.82
C GLY A 179 18.96 11.51 -13.53
N THR A 180 19.97 10.68 -13.29
CA THR A 180 20.10 9.32 -13.84
C THR A 180 19.66 8.23 -12.84
N ILE A 181 19.16 8.60 -11.66
CA ILE A 181 18.76 7.68 -10.61
C ILE A 181 17.23 7.61 -10.57
N ARG A 182 16.68 6.40 -10.71
CA ARG A 182 15.23 6.18 -10.77
C ARG A 182 14.55 6.47 -9.43
N ASN A 183 15.20 6.14 -8.31
CA ASN A 183 14.61 6.24 -6.98
C ASN A 183 15.53 7.00 -6.00
N ASN A 184 15.10 8.20 -5.59
CA ASN A 184 15.73 9.02 -4.57
C ASN A 184 14.74 9.38 -3.47
N ALA A 185 15.22 9.46 -2.23
CA ALA A 185 14.40 9.78 -1.08
C ALA A 185 13.79 11.19 -1.17
N ILE A 186 12.50 11.28 -0.87
CA ILE A 186 11.83 12.51 -0.44
C ILE A 186 11.76 12.44 1.09
N PHE A 187 12.37 13.39 1.79
CA PHE A 187 12.62 13.33 3.23
C PHE A 187 12.29 14.67 3.88
N THR A 188 12.13 14.66 5.21
CA THR A 188 11.75 15.84 6.00
C THR A 188 12.87 16.36 6.89
N THR A 189 14.01 15.67 6.95
CA THR A 189 15.24 16.15 7.60
C THR A 189 15.91 17.26 6.78
N THR A 190 16.91 17.91 7.38
CA THR A 190 17.70 18.98 6.73
C THR A 190 18.61 18.47 5.59
N ALA A 191 18.97 17.19 5.60
CA ALA A 191 19.75 16.56 4.54
C ALA A 191 19.34 15.10 4.30
N LYS A 192 19.63 14.60 3.09
CA LYS A 192 19.49 13.19 2.69
C LYS A 192 20.72 12.37 3.08
N PRO A 193 20.57 11.05 3.28
CA PRO A 193 21.73 10.18 3.49
C PRO A 193 22.59 10.09 2.22
N ALA A 194 23.90 9.87 2.39
CA ALA A 194 24.83 9.67 1.29
C ALA A 194 24.82 8.21 0.81
N GLY A 195 24.23 7.95 -0.35
CA GLY A 195 24.32 6.69 -1.10
C GLY A 195 25.01 6.91 -2.45
N SER A 196 25.62 5.85 -3.01
CA SER A 196 26.21 5.90 -4.36
C SER A 196 25.26 5.43 -5.46
N SER A 197 24.05 5.01 -5.09
CA SER A 197 22.96 4.62 -5.99
C SER A 197 21.63 5.17 -5.44
N GLU A 198 20.57 4.37 -5.47
CA GLU A 198 19.24 4.73 -5.02
C GLU A 198 19.15 5.00 -3.51
N THR A 199 18.22 5.85 -3.13
CA THR A 199 17.85 6.09 -1.72
C THR A 199 16.33 6.14 -1.62
N ARG A 200 15.77 5.67 -0.51
CA ARG A 200 14.31 5.67 -0.30
C ARG A 200 14.02 6.13 1.12
N ALA A 201 12.91 6.86 1.28
CA ALA A 201 12.39 7.27 2.58
C ALA A 201 10.95 6.80 2.73
N TRP A 202 10.64 6.21 3.88
CA TRP A 202 9.36 5.57 4.15
C TRP A 202 8.55 6.28 5.22
N LYS A 203 9.17 6.59 6.37
CA LYS A 203 8.49 7.16 7.54
C LYS A 203 9.38 8.17 8.25
N ALA A 204 8.76 9.18 8.85
CA ALA A 204 9.41 10.07 9.82
C ALA A 204 8.83 9.85 11.22
N ILE A 205 9.67 10.06 12.23
CA ILE A 205 9.28 10.15 13.64
C ILE A 205 9.95 11.37 14.26
N THR A 206 9.20 12.13 15.05
CA THR A 206 9.80 13.09 16.00
C THR A 206 9.93 12.36 17.33
N ALA A 207 11.16 12.07 17.75
CA ALA A 207 11.40 11.31 18.96
C ALA A 207 11.26 12.19 20.22
N SER A 208 11.23 11.58 21.40
CA SER A 208 11.12 12.28 22.69
C SER A 208 12.25 13.29 22.95
N ASN A 209 13.40 13.16 22.28
CA ASN A 209 14.51 14.12 22.34
C ASN A 209 14.29 15.38 21.46
N GLY A 210 13.17 15.46 20.74
CA GLY A 210 12.82 16.57 19.85
C GLY A 210 13.41 16.48 18.45
N THR A 211 14.26 15.48 18.17
CA THR A 211 14.89 15.29 16.86
C THR A 211 13.94 14.58 15.90
N VAL A 212 13.92 15.02 14.64
CA VAL A 212 13.21 14.37 13.54
C VAL A 212 14.12 13.33 12.88
N TYR A 213 13.67 12.09 12.83
CA TYR A 213 14.35 10.99 12.15
C TYR A 213 13.54 10.57 10.95
N ASN A 214 14.20 10.32 9.83
CA ASN A 214 13.63 9.65 8.67
C ASN A 214 14.21 8.23 8.57
N VAL A 215 13.40 7.28 8.10
CA VAL A 215 13.82 5.88 7.89
C VAL A 215 13.59 5.43 6.46
N GLY A 216 14.40 4.47 6.02
CA GLY A 216 14.28 3.89 4.69
C GLY A 216 15.45 3.00 4.31
N SER A 217 16.00 3.22 3.11
CA SER A 217 17.16 2.47 2.61
C SER A 217 18.17 3.36 1.91
N VAL A 218 19.44 2.97 2.04
CA VAL A 218 20.58 3.58 1.34
C VAL A 218 21.24 2.52 0.49
N SER A 219 21.33 2.77 -0.82
CA SER A 219 21.91 1.82 -1.77
C SER A 219 23.34 2.20 -2.18
N THR A 220 24.13 1.16 -2.43
CA THR A 220 25.49 1.25 -2.98
C THR A 220 25.51 0.62 -4.37
N SER A 221 26.02 1.35 -5.36
CA SER A 221 26.21 0.82 -6.72
C SER A 221 27.12 -0.42 -6.71
N GLU A 222 26.72 -1.46 -7.43
CA GLU A 222 27.45 -2.73 -7.49
C GLU A 222 27.89 -3.05 -8.93
N THR A 223 28.76 -4.05 -9.07
CA THR A 223 29.25 -4.49 -10.39
C THR A 223 28.23 -5.39 -11.07
N ILE A 224 27.74 -4.97 -12.24
CA ILE A 224 26.85 -5.72 -13.13
C ILE A 224 27.40 -7.12 -13.44
N THR A 225 26.51 -8.11 -13.49
CA THR A 225 26.81 -9.50 -13.86
C THR A 225 26.15 -9.88 -15.18
N ALA A 226 26.42 -11.08 -15.69
CA ALA A 226 25.80 -11.56 -16.92
C ALA A 226 24.26 -11.62 -16.83
N THR A 227 23.73 -11.90 -15.64
CA THR A 227 22.29 -12.00 -15.36
C THR A 227 21.59 -10.66 -15.22
N SER A 228 22.32 -9.58 -14.91
CA SER A 228 21.74 -8.25 -14.73
C SER A 228 22.03 -7.29 -15.89
N THR A 229 22.88 -7.70 -16.84
CA THR A 229 23.27 -6.88 -18.00
C THR A 229 22.05 -6.54 -18.87
N PRO A 230 21.88 -5.28 -19.33
CA PRO A 230 22.78 -4.14 -19.20
C PRO A 230 22.43 -3.19 -18.03
N ASP A 231 21.46 -3.55 -17.19
CA ASP A 231 20.87 -2.63 -16.22
C ASP A 231 21.76 -2.46 -14.97
N PRO A 232 21.81 -1.25 -14.38
CA PRO A 232 22.60 -1.00 -13.18
C PRO A 232 22.03 -1.78 -11.99
N VAL A 233 22.93 -2.26 -11.14
CA VAL A 233 22.62 -3.05 -9.94
C VAL A 233 23.15 -2.37 -8.70
N PHE A 234 22.55 -2.71 -7.56
CA PHE A 234 22.95 -2.18 -6.27
C PHE A 234 22.63 -3.14 -5.14
N SER A 235 23.33 -2.97 -4.03
CA SER A 235 22.96 -3.50 -2.72
C SER A 235 22.32 -2.39 -1.89
N SER A 236 21.47 -2.72 -0.93
CA SER A 236 20.81 -1.73 -0.08
C SER A 236 20.85 -2.13 1.39
N LYS A 237 20.98 -1.15 2.28
CA LYS A 237 20.86 -1.34 3.73
C LYS A 237 19.69 -0.55 4.27
N ALA A 238 18.99 -1.14 5.25
CA ALA A 238 18.02 -0.43 6.06
C ALA A 238 18.73 0.74 6.76
N ALA A 239 18.10 1.91 6.84
CA ALA A 239 18.75 3.10 7.34
C ALA A 239 17.81 4.01 8.14
N ILE A 240 18.40 4.77 9.06
CA ILE A 240 17.80 5.88 9.79
C ILE A 240 18.75 7.08 9.75
N TRP A 241 18.23 8.29 9.60
CA TRP A 241 19.02 9.52 9.61
C TRP A 241 18.29 10.70 10.25
N ASP A 242 19.06 11.61 10.84
CA ASP A 242 18.59 12.82 11.54
C ASP A 242 18.91 14.13 10.79
N GLY A 243 19.45 14.02 9.57
CA GLY A 243 19.93 15.15 8.77
C GLY A 243 21.41 15.52 8.98
N THR A 244 22.05 14.97 10.01
CA THR A 244 23.49 15.09 10.29
C THR A 244 24.18 13.72 10.25
N ASN A 245 23.63 12.77 10.98
CA ASN A 245 24.12 11.40 11.10
C ASN A 245 23.21 10.45 10.33
N THR A 246 23.80 9.41 9.73
CA THR A 246 23.08 8.31 9.09
C THR A 246 23.59 7.00 9.65
N LYS A 247 22.68 6.19 10.20
CA LYS A 247 22.97 4.82 10.61
C LYS A 247 22.39 3.86 9.58
N GLN A 248 23.27 3.16 8.87
CA GLN A 248 22.92 1.99 8.07
C GLN A 248 23.00 0.74 8.93
N ILE A 249 22.00 -0.13 8.82
CA ILE A 249 21.91 -1.40 9.53
C ILE A 249 22.53 -2.48 8.66
N ASP A 250 23.49 -3.21 9.21
CA ASP A 250 24.14 -4.30 8.49
C ASP A 250 23.15 -5.42 8.16
N TRP A 251 23.46 -6.16 7.09
CA TRP A 251 22.75 -7.38 6.80
C TRP A 251 23.05 -8.40 7.89
N THR A 252 22.09 -9.27 8.15
CA THR A 252 22.23 -10.35 9.11
C THR A 252 23.19 -11.41 8.56
N ARG A 253 23.24 -11.54 7.23
CA ARG A 253 24.32 -12.30 6.59
C ARG A 253 25.67 -11.62 6.74
N GLY A 254 26.72 -12.44 6.81
CA GLY A 254 28.09 -11.97 6.83
C GLY A 254 28.63 -11.66 5.44
N GLY A 255 29.80 -11.01 5.38
CA GLY A 255 30.59 -10.86 4.15
C GLY A 255 30.25 -9.64 3.30
N THR A 256 30.58 -9.73 2.01
CA THR A 256 30.42 -8.65 1.03
C THR A 256 28.98 -8.54 0.53
N ALA A 257 28.63 -7.40 -0.07
CA ALA A 257 27.30 -7.13 -0.60
C ALA A 257 26.78 -8.14 -1.64
N ARG A 258 27.68 -8.84 -2.33
CA ARG A 258 27.35 -9.82 -3.37
C ARG A 258 27.78 -11.24 -2.97
N GLN A 259 26.96 -12.22 -3.34
CA GLN A 259 27.32 -13.63 -3.37
C GLN A 259 26.78 -14.26 -4.66
N GLY A 260 27.66 -14.90 -5.44
CA GLY A 260 27.34 -15.25 -6.83
C GLY A 260 26.89 -14.02 -7.61
N ASP A 261 25.70 -14.11 -8.22
CA ASP A 261 25.03 -13.01 -8.93
C ASP A 261 23.98 -12.26 -8.09
N TYR A 262 23.85 -12.59 -6.80
CA TYR A 262 22.83 -12.01 -5.93
C TYR A 262 23.38 -10.89 -5.04
N TYR A 263 22.61 -9.82 -4.89
CA TYR A 263 22.95 -8.65 -4.08
C TYR A 263 22.09 -8.59 -2.81
N ALA A 264 22.74 -8.39 -1.67
CA ALA A 264 22.06 -8.24 -0.39
C ALA A 264 21.27 -6.93 -0.32
N GLN A 265 20.08 -7.00 0.30
CA GLN A 265 19.12 -5.89 0.35
C GLN A 265 18.61 -5.68 1.78
N GLY A 266 18.12 -4.48 2.04
CA GLY A 266 17.56 -4.15 3.34
C GLY A 266 16.87 -2.80 3.29
N SER A 267 15.77 -2.70 4.03
CA SER A 267 14.99 -1.48 4.11
C SER A 267 14.25 -1.38 5.43
N MET A 268 14.19 -0.19 6.00
CA MET A 268 13.33 0.13 7.13
C MET A 268 12.07 0.83 6.61
N ARG A 269 10.91 0.18 6.76
CA ARG A 269 9.60 0.66 6.27
C ARG A 269 8.88 1.55 7.29
N SER A 270 9.07 1.30 8.58
CA SER A 270 8.47 2.10 9.64
C SER A 270 9.29 2.05 10.92
N ILE A 271 8.92 2.88 11.90
CA ILE A 271 9.64 3.07 13.15
C ILE A 271 8.70 3.50 14.28
N ALA A 272 8.94 2.95 15.47
CA ALA A 272 8.34 3.39 16.72
C ALA A 272 9.44 3.68 17.77
N GLU A 273 9.10 4.51 18.75
CA GLU A 273 9.92 4.76 19.93
C GLU A 273 9.28 4.08 21.14
N SER A 274 10.09 3.38 21.94
CA SER A 274 9.69 2.85 23.25
C SER A 274 10.92 2.74 24.16
N ASP A 275 10.80 3.13 25.43
CA ASP A 275 11.85 3.07 26.45
C ASP A 275 13.22 3.60 25.98
N THR A 276 13.24 4.79 25.35
CA THR A 276 14.46 5.44 24.79
C THR A 276 15.18 4.64 23.71
N LYS A 277 14.49 3.71 23.06
CA LYS A 277 14.98 2.93 21.92
C LYS A 277 14.10 3.13 20.72
N PHE A 278 14.71 2.98 19.55
CA PHE A 278 13.99 2.82 18.31
C PHE A 278 13.73 1.35 18.03
N TYR A 279 12.50 1.09 17.57
CA TYR A 279 12.06 -0.17 17.00
C TYR A 279 11.69 0.12 15.55
N GLY A 280 12.65 -0.07 14.66
CA GLY A 280 12.44 -0.05 13.21
C GLY A 280 11.89 -1.39 12.74
N VAL A 281 11.09 -1.39 11.68
CA VAL A 281 10.61 -2.62 11.02
C VAL A 281 10.78 -2.52 9.53
N GLY A 282 10.97 -3.67 8.88
CA GLY A 282 11.16 -3.74 7.43
C GLY A 282 11.57 -5.13 7.00
N TYR A 283 12.63 -5.23 6.21
CA TYR A 283 13.25 -6.51 5.88
C TYR A 283 14.77 -6.38 5.81
N ASN A 284 15.44 -7.52 5.98
CA ASN A 284 16.90 -7.63 5.94
C ASN A 284 17.29 -8.98 5.33
N THR A 285 18.39 -9.00 4.60
CA THR A 285 18.89 -10.23 3.97
C THR A 285 19.60 -11.15 4.98
N VAL A 286 19.26 -12.44 4.91
CA VAL A 286 20.01 -13.57 5.50
C VAL A 286 20.53 -14.49 4.40
N ASP A 287 21.50 -15.34 4.73
CA ASP A 287 22.00 -16.34 3.78
C ASP A 287 20.93 -17.41 3.50
N GLY A 288 20.65 -17.61 2.21
CA GLY A 288 19.77 -18.65 1.69
C GLY A 288 20.53 -19.89 1.22
N SER A 289 19.86 -20.75 0.44
CA SER A 289 20.49 -21.91 -0.18
C SER A 289 21.47 -21.51 -1.28
N GLY A 290 22.73 -21.94 -1.15
CA GLY A 290 23.78 -21.58 -2.09
C GLY A 290 24.04 -20.08 -2.05
N ASP A 291 23.83 -19.39 -3.18
CA ASP A 291 24.04 -17.94 -3.32
C ASP A 291 22.77 -17.12 -3.06
N LEU A 292 21.62 -17.76 -2.81
CA LEU A 292 20.35 -17.08 -2.59
C LEU A 292 20.42 -16.10 -1.41
N GLN A 293 19.76 -14.96 -1.59
CA GLN A 293 19.70 -13.87 -0.61
C GLN A 293 18.27 -13.78 -0.08
N ASP A 294 18.01 -14.48 1.04
CA ASP A 294 16.68 -14.58 1.62
C ASP A 294 16.29 -13.24 2.28
N MET A 295 15.30 -12.54 1.71
CA MET A 295 14.80 -11.27 2.23
C MET A 295 13.72 -11.50 3.27
N ASN A 296 14.10 -11.38 4.54
CA ASN A 296 13.24 -11.69 5.67
C ASN A 296 12.71 -10.44 6.37
N ALA A 297 11.40 -10.43 6.65
CA ALA A 297 10.77 -9.46 7.53
C ALA A 297 11.54 -9.40 8.85
N SER A 298 11.90 -8.19 9.28
CA SER A 298 12.83 -8.00 10.39
C SER A 298 12.47 -6.80 11.26
N VAL A 299 12.84 -6.89 12.54
CA VAL A 299 12.80 -5.82 13.52
C VAL A 299 14.24 -5.35 13.79
N PHE A 300 14.45 -4.04 13.78
CA PHE A 300 15.73 -3.36 14.05
C PHE A 300 15.62 -2.59 15.36
N ILE A 301 16.43 -2.94 16.35
CA ILE A 301 16.31 -2.39 17.70
C ILE A 301 17.59 -1.63 18.06
N SER A 302 17.47 -0.33 18.34
CA SER A 302 18.60 0.49 18.78
C SER A 302 18.91 0.31 20.27
N LYS A 303 20.10 0.73 20.70
CA LYS A 303 20.43 0.84 22.13
C LYS A 303 20.02 2.20 22.72
N SER A 304 20.01 3.25 21.89
CA SER A 304 19.64 4.60 22.28
C SER A 304 19.02 5.37 21.10
N LEU A 305 18.51 6.58 21.37
CA LEU A 305 17.96 7.48 20.34
C LEU A 305 19.03 8.32 19.61
N ASP A 306 20.23 8.45 20.21
CA ASP A 306 21.29 9.30 19.65
C ASP A 306 22.07 8.55 18.57
N LEU A 307 22.02 9.01 17.32
CA LEU A 307 22.76 8.41 16.21
C LEU A 307 24.24 8.82 16.17
N ALA A 308 24.63 9.89 16.88
CA ALA A 308 26.02 10.29 17.01
C ALA A 308 26.78 9.46 18.07
N ASP A 309 26.05 8.81 18.97
CA ASP A 309 26.62 7.93 19.98
C ASP A 309 27.20 6.65 19.36
N SER A 310 28.53 6.50 19.42
CA SER A 310 29.23 5.31 18.91
C SER A 310 28.88 4.03 19.68
N ALA A 311 28.33 4.13 20.90
CA ALA A 311 27.80 3.01 21.66
C ALA A 311 26.37 2.61 21.24
N ASN A 312 25.71 3.39 20.37
CA ASN A 312 24.40 3.07 19.82
C ASN A 312 24.49 1.95 18.77
N THR A 313 24.59 0.72 19.26
CA THR A 313 24.54 -0.49 18.42
C THR A 313 23.10 -0.88 18.12
N TRP A 314 22.90 -1.58 17.00
CA TRP A 314 21.59 -2.06 16.59
C TRP A 314 21.56 -3.59 16.54
N THR A 315 20.43 -4.17 16.95
CA THR A 315 20.17 -5.60 16.87
C THR A 315 19.09 -5.85 15.82
N THR A 316 19.36 -6.75 14.89
CA THR A 316 18.37 -7.20 13.89
C THR A 316 17.80 -8.55 14.33
N LYS A 317 16.46 -8.67 14.33
CA LYS A 317 15.74 -9.91 14.60
C LYS A 317 14.83 -10.22 13.40
N SER A 318 15.07 -11.33 12.71
CA SER A 318 14.11 -11.83 11.71
C SER A 318 12.83 -12.30 12.40
N ILE A 319 11.68 -12.07 11.76
CA ILE A 319 10.36 -12.48 12.27
C ILE A 319 10.14 -13.96 11.95
N GLU A 320 10.03 -14.80 12.99
CA GLU A 320 9.76 -16.23 12.84
C GLU A 320 8.40 -16.49 12.20
N GLY A 321 8.27 -17.61 11.49
CA GLY A 321 7.04 -18.01 10.78
C GLY A 321 6.80 -17.27 9.45
N ALA A 322 7.42 -16.10 9.25
CA ALA A 322 7.37 -15.33 8.00
C ALA A 322 8.63 -15.43 7.13
N LYS A 323 9.68 -16.11 7.60
CA LYS A 323 10.97 -16.25 6.89
C LYS A 323 10.83 -16.98 5.55
N VAL A 324 11.64 -16.57 4.58
CA VAL A 324 11.81 -17.21 3.27
C VAL A 324 12.35 -18.63 3.45
N ASN A 325 13.47 -18.78 4.16
CA ASN A 325 14.12 -20.05 4.52
C ASN A 325 14.35 -21.01 3.34
N SER A 326 15.02 -20.52 2.28
CA SER A 326 15.30 -21.30 1.07
C SER A 326 16.24 -22.49 1.29
N ASN A 327 16.91 -22.56 2.44
CA ASN A 327 17.72 -23.69 2.90
C ASN A 327 16.89 -24.92 3.32
N SER A 328 15.57 -24.79 3.50
CA SER A 328 14.67 -25.88 3.90
C SER A 328 13.59 -26.07 2.86
N SER A 329 13.54 -27.23 2.20
CA SER A 329 12.49 -27.54 1.22
C SER A 329 11.08 -27.53 1.82
N ASN A 330 10.95 -27.80 3.12
CA ASN A 330 9.67 -27.82 3.84
C ASN A 330 9.22 -26.42 4.27
N ASP A 331 10.17 -25.50 4.47
CA ASP A 331 9.89 -24.16 4.98
C ASP A 331 10.00 -23.06 3.92
N TYR A 332 10.53 -23.38 2.73
CA TYR A 332 10.64 -22.45 1.59
C TYR A 332 9.28 -22.14 0.96
N LYS A 333 8.47 -21.41 1.70
CA LYS A 333 7.06 -21.11 1.43
C LYS A 333 6.83 -19.73 0.82
N TYR A 334 7.79 -18.83 0.99
CA TYR A 334 7.68 -17.43 0.61
C TYR A 334 8.80 -17.05 -0.33
N SER A 335 8.55 -16.17 -1.30
CA SER A 335 9.59 -15.59 -2.15
C SER A 335 10.30 -14.43 -1.44
N ASN A 336 9.57 -13.69 -0.62
CA ASN A 336 10.05 -12.61 0.22
C ASN A 336 9.07 -12.34 1.37
N SER A 337 9.55 -11.65 2.40
CA SER A 337 8.70 -11.14 3.48
C SER A 337 9.17 -9.77 3.96
N VAL A 338 8.22 -8.95 4.40
CA VAL A 338 8.49 -7.58 4.88
C VAL A 338 7.53 -7.21 6.01
N ALA A 339 8.04 -6.59 7.06
CA ALA A 339 7.22 -5.89 8.04
C ALA A 339 6.95 -4.46 7.53
N THR A 340 5.69 -4.10 7.36
CA THR A 340 5.28 -2.88 6.64
C THR A 340 5.09 -1.68 7.57
N ASP A 341 4.58 -1.89 8.78
CA ASP A 341 4.33 -0.80 9.73
C ASP A 341 4.42 -1.29 11.19
N ILE A 342 4.68 -0.35 12.10
CA ILE A 342 4.75 -0.56 13.55
C ILE A 342 4.14 0.64 14.27
N ASN A 343 3.44 0.42 15.38
CA ASN A 343 2.87 1.49 16.20
C ASN A 343 3.55 1.63 17.58
N LYS A 344 3.08 2.59 18.40
CA LYS A 344 3.62 2.85 19.74
C LYS A 344 3.53 1.67 20.72
N ASN A 345 2.65 0.71 20.46
CA ASN A 345 2.47 -0.49 21.27
C ASN A 345 3.47 -1.59 20.89
N LEU A 346 4.41 -1.30 19.98
CA LEU A 346 5.31 -2.26 19.34
C LEU A 346 4.56 -3.37 18.59
N PHE A 347 3.33 -3.10 18.20
CA PHE A 347 2.52 -3.98 17.35
C PHE A 347 2.94 -3.77 15.89
N VAL A 348 3.33 -4.87 15.24
CA VAL A 348 3.85 -4.87 13.88
C VAL A 348 2.85 -5.53 12.95
N ILE A 349 2.71 -4.99 11.74
CA ILE A 349 2.04 -5.65 10.62
C ILE A 349 3.04 -5.95 9.51
N GLY A 350 2.75 -6.94 8.68
CA GLY A 350 3.61 -7.26 7.54
C GLY A 350 2.98 -8.23 6.56
N ASN A 351 3.73 -8.53 5.50
CA ASN A 351 3.31 -9.38 4.40
C ASN A 351 4.39 -10.41 4.07
N SER A 352 3.96 -11.63 3.72
CA SER A 352 4.80 -12.69 3.16
C SER A 352 4.23 -13.13 1.82
N LYS A 353 4.96 -12.89 0.73
CA LYS A 353 4.54 -13.29 -0.62
C LYS A 353 4.73 -14.80 -0.77
N ARG A 354 3.66 -15.54 -1.05
CA ARG A 354 3.77 -16.99 -1.32
C ARG A 354 4.62 -17.23 -2.56
N ASN A 355 5.52 -18.20 -2.45
CA ASN A 355 6.31 -18.68 -3.58
C ASN A 355 5.38 -19.40 -4.56
N GLY A 356 5.44 -19.07 -5.85
CA GLY A 356 4.51 -19.64 -6.85
C GLY A 356 4.69 -21.14 -7.11
N ARG A 357 5.72 -21.78 -6.54
CA ARG A 357 5.89 -23.25 -6.53
C ARG A 357 5.03 -23.95 -5.47
N VAL A 358 4.61 -23.23 -4.43
CA VAL A 358 3.85 -23.76 -3.28
C VAL A 358 2.62 -22.89 -2.99
N PRO A 359 1.69 -22.75 -3.96
CA PRO A 359 0.47 -21.97 -3.77
C PRO A 359 -0.43 -22.61 -2.69
N GLU A 360 -1.24 -21.78 -2.04
CA GLU A 360 -2.21 -22.19 -1.02
C GLU A 360 -3.63 -21.95 -1.57
N ASN A 361 -4.47 -22.99 -1.59
CA ASN A 361 -5.84 -22.93 -2.12
C ASN A 361 -5.94 -22.26 -3.51
N GLY A 362 -4.93 -22.50 -4.35
CA GLY A 362 -4.91 -21.98 -5.72
C GLY A 362 -4.59 -20.50 -5.86
N SER A 363 -4.00 -19.87 -4.84
CA SER A 363 -3.40 -18.54 -4.90
C SER A 363 -1.93 -18.61 -4.44
N ALA A 364 -1.09 -17.81 -5.10
CA ALA A 364 0.29 -17.57 -4.67
C ALA A 364 0.47 -16.13 -4.17
N GLY A 365 -0.59 -15.42 -3.79
CA GLY A 365 -0.51 -14.03 -3.36
C GLY A 365 0.12 -13.84 -1.98
N SER A 366 0.11 -12.58 -1.54
CA SER A 366 0.69 -12.16 -0.26
C SER A 366 -0.20 -12.52 0.92
N LYS A 367 0.39 -13.03 1.99
CA LYS A 367 -0.28 -13.29 3.27
C LYS A 367 0.06 -12.22 4.28
N MET A 368 -0.96 -11.69 4.93
CA MET A 368 -0.83 -10.65 5.95
C MET A 368 -0.60 -11.28 7.33
N PHE A 369 0.35 -10.74 8.08
CA PHE A 369 0.65 -11.17 9.44
C PHE A 369 0.76 -9.99 10.40
N VAL A 370 0.71 -10.33 11.70
CA VAL A 370 0.97 -9.42 12.81
C VAL A 370 2.05 -10.00 13.72
N VAL A 371 2.75 -9.13 14.44
CA VAL A 371 3.56 -9.47 15.62
C VAL A 371 3.07 -8.60 16.76
N THR A 372 2.65 -9.21 17.86
CA THR A 372 1.98 -8.49 18.96
C THR A 372 2.93 -7.67 19.83
N ASP A 373 4.23 -7.96 19.79
CA ASP A 373 5.26 -7.23 20.51
C ASP A 373 6.62 -7.42 19.81
N ALA A 374 7.19 -6.33 19.27
CA ALA A 374 8.48 -6.33 18.60
C ALA A 374 9.69 -6.46 19.54
N SER A 375 9.51 -6.25 20.85
CA SER A 375 10.60 -6.25 21.84
C SER A 375 11.05 -7.64 22.27
N VAL A 376 10.16 -8.64 22.16
CA VAL A 376 10.42 -10.01 22.58
C VAL A 376 11.66 -10.61 21.92
N ALA A 377 12.30 -11.59 22.57
CA ALA A 377 13.52 -12.22 22.06
C ALA A 377 13.33 -12.81 20.66
N THR A 378 12.15 -13.38 20.39
CA THR A 378 11.82 -14.08 19.14
C THR A 378 10.48 -13.57 18.60
N PRO A 379 10.46 -12.45 17.86
CA PRO A 379 9.23 -11.94 17.25
C PRO A 379 8.68 -12.97 16.26
N THR A 380 7.40 -13.31 16.39
CA THR A 380 6.76 -14.39 15.61
C THR A 380 5.53 -13.89 14.89
N ALA A 381 5.44 -14.16 13.59
CA ALA A 381 4.31 -13.81 12.76
C ALA A 381 3.09 -14.66 13.08
N THR A 382 1.95 -13.99 13.32
CA THR A 382 0.62 -14.61 13.34
C THR A 382 -0.16 -14.13 12.13
N TYR A 383 -0.54 -15.04 11.24
CA TYR A 383 -1.29 -14.69 10.02
C TYR A 383 -2.75 -14.35 10.33
N LEU A 384 -3.29 -13.35 9.63
CA LEU A 384 -4.71 -12.98 9.75
C LEU A 384 -5.60 -14.09 9.18
N THR A 385 -6.64 -14.46 9.92
CA THR A 385 -7.57 -15.55 9.55
C THR A 385 -8.99 -15.26 10.02
N GLY A 386 -9.98 -15.83 9.34
CA GLY A 386 -11.39 -15.77 9.72
C GLY A 386 -12.11 -14.54 9.17
N GLY A 387 -13.45 -14.59 9.15
CA GLY A 387 -14.28 -13.52 8.57
C GLY A 387 -13.92 -13.29 7.10
N ILE A 388 -13.47 -12.08 6.77
CA ILE A 388 -13.03 -11.70 5.42
C ILE A 388 -11.69 -12.32 5.02
N PHE A 389 -10.89 -12.82 5.97
CA PHE A 389 -9.60 -13.50 5.73
C PHE A 389 -9.81 -15.01 5.61
N PHE A 390 -10.49 -15.45 4.55
CA PHE A 390 -10.76 -16.86 4.31
C PHE A 390 -9.48 -17.65 3.97
N ALA A 391 -9.55 -18.99 4.06
CA ALA A 391 -8.37 -19.82 3.82
C ALA A 391 -7.81 -19.63 2.40
N GLY A 392 -6.57 -19.18 2.30
CA GLY A 392 -5.91 -18.85 1.03
C GLY A 392 -6.33 -17.52 0.41
N SER A 393 -6.99 -16.63 1.18
CA SER A 393 -7.11 -15.22 0.81
C SER A 393 -5.73 -14.57 0.79
N SER A 394 -5.47 -13.81 -0.24
CA SER A 394 -4.30 -12.96 -0.37
C SER A 394 -4.66 -11.50 -0.08
N GLY A 395 -3.67 -10.69 0.27
CA GLY A 395 -3.86 -9.29 0.59
C GLY A 395 -2.58 -8.61 1.08
N GLU A 396 -2.69 -7.33 1.41
CA GLU A 396 -1.61 -6.53 1.95
C GLU A 396 -2.10 -5.72 3.14
N ALA A 397 -1.45 -5.88 4.29
CA ALA A 397 -1.61 -5.00 5.43
C ALA A 397 -0.72 -3.78 5.22
N ARG A 398 -1.34 -2.60 5.10
CA ARG A 398 -0.66 -1.38 4.64
C ARG A 398 -0.26 -0.45 5.76
N ALA A 399 -1.16 -0.23 6.73
CA ALA A 399 -0.91 0.68 7.84
C ALA A 399 -1.60 0.23 9.12
N VAL A 400 -1.04 0.62 10.26
CA VAL A 400 -1.66 0.43 11.58
C VAL A 400 -1.54 1.71 12.40
N ASN A 401 -2.63 2.11 13.06
CA ASN A 401 -2.59 3.26 13.98
C ASN A 401 -2.24 2.84 15.41
N ASN A 402 -2.14 3.80 16.32
CA ASN A 402 -1.76 3.56 17.72
C ASN A 402 -2.85 2.87 18.57
N PHE A 403 -4.00 2.53 17.96
CA PHE A 403 -5.10 1.79 18.58
C PHE A 403 -5.22 0.35 18.04
N ASN A 404 -4.20 -0.13 17.32
CA ASN A 404 -4.14 -1.45 16.69
C ASN A 404 -5.23 -1.64 15.61
N GLU A 405 -5.68 -0.57 14.97
CA GLU A 405 -6.58 -0.63 13.81
C GLU A 405 -5.74 -0.79 12.54
N ILE A 406 -5.81 -1.98 11.94
CA ILE A 406 -5.08 -2.34 10.72
C ILE A 406 -5.95 -1.99 9.51
N VAL A 407 -5.37 -1.36 8.50
CA VAL A 407 -6.02 -1.18 7.19
C VAL A 407 -5.17 -1.77 6.07
N GLY A 408 -5.85 -2.15 4.99
CA GLY A 408 -5.19 -2.73 3.82
C GLY A 408 -6.18 -3.21 2.77
N GLN A 409 -5.74 -4.14 1.93
CA GLN A 409 -6.57 -4.81 0.93
C GLN A 409 -6.57 -6.33 1.14
N VAL A 410 -7.67 -6.98 0.79
CA VAL A 410 -7.80 -8.44 0.82
C VAL A 410 -8.67 -8.91 -0.35
N ASP A 411 -8.43 -10.13 -0.82
CA ASP A 411 -9.33 -10.83 -1.74
C ASP A 411 -10.78 -10.80 -1.26
N ALA A 412 -11.69 -10.48 -2.19
CA ALA A 412 -13.13 -10.51 -1.97
C ALA A 412 -13.82 -11.71 -2.62
N GLU A 413 -13.04 -12.59 -3.28
CA GLU A 413 -13.55 -13.77 -3.96
C GLU A 413 -12.55 -14.93 -3.90
N THR A 414 -13.08 -16.15 -4.02
CA THR A 414 -12.32 -17.40 -3.82
C THR A 414 -11.95 -18.08 -5.13
N THR A 415 -12.06 -17.39 -6.27
CA THR A 415 -11.71 -17.93 -7.59
C THR A 415 -10.25 -18.37 -7.61
N ARG A 416 -9.89 -19.34 -8.45
CA ARG A 416 -8.49 -19.78 -8.53
C ARG A 416 -7.66 -18.76 -9.31
N GLU A 417 -6.54 -18.33 -8.76
CA GLU A 417 -5.60 -17.45 -9.48
C GLU A 417 -4.57 -18.26 -10.27
N VAL A 418 -4.13 -19.39 -9.70
CA VAL A 418 -3.30 -20.38 -10.39
C VAL A 418 -4.08 -20.91 -11.60
N ASP A 419 -3.54 -20.69 -12.79
CA ASP A 419 -4.14 -20.94 -14.10
C ASP A 419 -5.44 -20.16 -14.35
N GLY A 420 -5.69 -19.11 -13.55
CA GLY A 420 -6.84 -18.23 -13.64
C GLY A 420 -6.45 -16.75 -13.73
N SER A 421 -7.35 -15.88 -13.29
CA SER A 421 -7.14 -14.44 -13.22
C SER A 421 -6.87 -13.99 -11.79
N GLU A 422 -6.26 -12.82 -11.64
CA GLU A 422 -6.18 -12.10 -10.38
C GLU A 422 -7.57 -11.94 -9.76
N ARG A 423 -7.67 -12.11 -8.44
CA ARG A 423 -8.90 -11.92 -7.68
C ARG A 423 -9.21 -10.44 -7.49
N ARG A 424 -10.50 -10.12 -7.42
CA ARG A 424 -10.93 -8.78 -6.99
C ARG A 424 -10.57 -8.56 -5.52
N HIS A 425 -9.98 -7.41 -5.22
CA HIS A 425 -9.70 -6.97 -3.86
C HIS A 425 -10.74 -5.97 -3.33
N ARG A 426 -10.82 -5.88 -2.01
CA ARG A 426 -11.55 -4.85 -1.26
C ARG A 426 -10.67 -4.29 -0.15
N GLY A 427 -10.86 -3.00 0.13
CA GLY A 427 -10.24 -2.37 1.28
C GLY A 427 -10.88 -2.87 2.57
N PHE A 428 -10.08 -3.09 3.60
CA PHE A 428 -10.55 -3.53 4.91
C PHE A 428 -10.05 -2.64 6.05
N ILE A 429 -10.74 -2.73 7.17
CA ILE A 429 -10.24 -2.35 8.49
C ILE A 429 -10.38 -3.54 9.45
N TYR A 430 -9.38 -3.76 10.29
CA TYR A 430 -9.40 -4.75 11.35
C TYR A 430 -8.81 -4.19 12.64
N PRO A 431 -9.64 -3.82 13.64
CA PRO A 431 -9.14 -3.59 14.99
C PRO A 431 -8.71 -4.93 15.60
N TYR A 432 -7.40 -5.06 15.82
CA TYR A 432 -6.80 -6.28 16.32
C TYR A 432 -6.68 -6.21 17.85
N GLN A 433 -7.12 -7.26 18.54
CA GLN A 433 -6.99 -7.33 19.99
C GLN A 433 -5.55 -7.69 20.36
N ALA A 434 -4.80 -6.72 20.89
CA ALA A 434 -3.45 -6.87 21.40
C ALA A 434 -3.19 -5.86 22.54
N THR A 435 -1.97 -5.82 23.05
CA THR A 435 -1.55 -4.79 24.01
C THR A 435 -1.79 -3.39 23.41
N GLY A 436 -2.38 -2.50 24.20
CA GLY A 436 -2.69 -1.14 23.77
C GLY A 436 -3.98 -0.97 22.96
N THR A 437 -4.75 -2.04 22.72
CA THR A 437 -6.10 -1.92 22.11
C THR A 437 -7.06 -1.24 23.08
N ASP A 438 -7.73 -0.18 22.62
CA ASP A 438 -8.78 0.48 23.38
C ASP A 438 -10.13 -0.26 23.22
N PRO A 439 -10.80 -0.66 24.32
CA PRO A 439 -12.06 -1.40 24.26
C PRO A 439 -13.19 -0.67 23.52
N SER A 440 -13.26 0.65 23.63
CA SER A 440 -14.33 1.42 22.96
C SER A 440 -14.12 1.46 21.45
N ARG A 441 -12.87 1.50 20.99
CA ARG A 441 -12.54 1.53 19.56
C ARG A 441 -12.76 0.19 18.89
N ILE A 442 -12.31 -0.91 19.48
CA ILE A 442 -12.54 -2.24 18.91
C ILE A 442 -14.02 -2.64 18.91
N ASP A 443 -14.80 -2.20 19.92
CA ASP A 443 -16.24 -2.44 20.00
C ASP A 443 -17.05 -1.73 18.89
N LEU A 444 -16.58 -0.57 18.39
CA LEU A 444 -17.20 0.10 17.23
C LEU A 444 -17.32 -0.83 16.01
N PHE A 445 -16.36 -1.74 15.86
CA PHE A 445 -16.31 -2.70 14.76
C PHE A 445 -16.72 -4.11 15.20
N GLN A 446 -17.39 -4.25 16.34
CA GLN A 446 -17.86 -5.55 16.85
C GLN A 446 -16.72 -6.58 17.02
N ASN A 447 -15.50 -6.13 17.33
CA ASN A 447 -14.33 -6.98 17.53
C ASN A 447 -13.97 -7.88 16.33
N LYS A 448 -14.25 -7.42 15.11
CA LYS A 448 -13.95 -8.18 13.88
C LYS A 448 -13.50 -7.27 12.74
N ALA A 449 -12.93 -7.89 11.71
CA ALA A 449 -12.60 -7.21 10.47
C ALA A 449 -13.85 -6.92 9.62
N TRP A 450 -13.80 -5.83 8.87
CA TRP A 450 -14.85 -5.39 7.95
C TRP A 450 -14.28 -4.98 6.61
N PHE A 451 -15.03 -5.23 5.54
CA PHE A 451 -14.82 -4.48 4.31
C PHE A 451 -15.23 -3.02 4.54
N LEU A 452 -14.42 -2.08 4.05
CA LEU A 452 -14.74 -0.64 4.14
C LEU A 452 -16.01 -0.30 3.33
N ASP A 453 -16.32 -1.10 2.33
CA ASP A 453 -17.59 -1.07 1.60
C ASP A 453 -18.81 -1.21 2.53
N ASP A 454 -18.74 -2.06 3.56
CA ASP A 454 -19.83 -2.27 4.53
C ASP A 454 -19.96 -1.08 5.48
N LEU A 455 -18.83 -0.48 5.84
CA LEU A 455 -18.79 0.63 6.79
C LEU A 455 -19.19 1.98 6.16
N THR A 456 -19.20 2.04 4.83
CA THR A 456 -19.63 3.21 4.05
C THR A 456 -21.02 3.04 3.46
N ASN A 457 -21.59 1.84 3.49
CA ASN A 457 -22.94 1.61 2.98
C ASN A 457 -23.97 2.30 3.86
N ASP A 458 -24.80 3.14 3.26
CA ASP A 458 -25.84 3.92 3.95
C ASP A 458 -27.25 3.38 3.67
N GLY A 459 -27.34 2.22 3.01
CA GLY A 459 -28.60 1.57 2.63
C GLY A 459 -29.35 2.25 1.50
N ASN A 460 -28.84 3.36 0.98
CA ASN A 460 -29.51 4.17 -0.04
C ASN A 460 -28.91 3.88 -1.42
N VAL A 461 -29.68 3.24 -2.29
CA VAL A 461 -29.29 2.98 -3.69
C VAL A 461 -28.94 4.28 -4.42
N SER A 462 -29.61 5.38 -4.13
CA SER A 462 -29.33 6.71 -4.70
C SER A 462 -28.31 7.53 -3.89
N GLY A 463 -27.71 6.95 -2.85
CA GLY A 463 -26.81 7.61 -1.92
C GLY A 463 -25.47 7.98 -2.52
N GLU A 464 -24.83 9.02 -1.96
CA GLU A 464 -23.51 9.48 -2.39
C GLU A 464 -22.44 8.41 -2.20
N ASN A 465 -22.46 7.69 -1.07
CA ASN A 465 -21.53 6.60 -0.81
C ASN A 465 -21.72 5.43 -1.80
N ASN A 466 -22.93 5.24 -2.33
CA ASN A 466 -23.18 4.20 -3.32
C ASN A 466 -22.61 4.53 -4.71
N LYS A 467 -21.90 5.64 -4.90
CA LYS A 467 -21.12 5.92 -6.12
C LYS A 467 -19.76 5.21 -6.14
N PHE A 468 -19.33 4.65 -5.01
CA PHE A 468 -17.98 4.15 -4.80
C PHE A 468 -17.97 2.69 -4.33
N ARG A 469 -16.88 1.98 -4.61
CA ARG A 469 -16.45 0.75 -3.92
C ARG A 469 -14.99 0.86 -3.53
N ILE A 470 -14.68 0.62 -2.27
CA ILE A 470 -13.33 0.77 -1.71
C ILE A 470 -12.51 -0.48 -2.04
N ILE A 471 -11.45 -0.32 -2.83
CA ILE A 471 -10.62 -1.43 -3.30
C ILE A 471 -9.33 -1.58 -2.48
N ASP A 472 -8.89 -0.52 -1.81
CA ASP A 472 -7.67 -0.50 -1.01
C ASP A 472 -7.72 0.60 0.05
N ALA A 473 -7.00 0.42 1.15
CA ALA A 473 -6.80 1.40 2.21
C ALA A 473 -5.32 1.45 2.61
N SER A 474 -4.68 2.57 2.28
CA SER A 474 -3.23 2.75 2.33
C SER A 474 -2.73 3.38 3.62
N GLY A 475 -3.58 4.09 4.35
CA GLY A 475 -3.20 4.75 5.58
C GLY A 475 -4.38 4.97 6.51
N ILE A 476 -4.11 4.93 7.81
CA ILE A 476 -5.05 5.29 8.87
C ILE A 476 -4.31 6.14 9.89
N ASN A 477 -4.94 7.22 10.36
CA ASN A 477 -4.41 8.00 11.46
C ASN A 477 -5.10 7.65 12.78
N ASP A 478 -4.56 8.17 13.89
CA ASP A 478 -5.10 7.90 15.23
C ASP A 478 -6.52 8.49 15.43
N ALA A 479 -6.93 9.47 14.62
CA ALA A 479 -8.29 10.00 14.62
C ALA A 479 -9.31 9.06 13.95
N GLY A 480 -8.85 7.99 13.30
CA GLY A 480 -9.67 7.02 12.58
C GLY A 480 -9.98 7.41 11.13
N VAL A 481 -9.36 8.47 10.60
CA VAL A 481 -9.49 8.88 9.19
C VAL A 481 -8.58 8.01 8.32
N ILE A 482 -9.14 7.51 7.21
CA ILE A 482 -8.47 6.54 6.34
C ILE A 482 -8.20 7.18 4.97
N SER A 483 -6.97 7.02 4.47
CA SER A 483 -6.64 7.22 3.06
C SER A 483 -6.91 5.91 2.31
N ALA A 484 -7.70 6.00 1.25
CA ALA A 484 -8.15 4.84 0.50
C ALA A 484 -8.18 5.12 -1.01
N THR A 485 -8.30 4.04 -1.77
CA THR A 485 -8.56 4.07 -3.20
C THR A 485 -9.89 3.39 -3.46
N ALA A 486 -10.71 4.01 -4.30
CA ALA A 486 -12.02 3.50 -4.69
C ALA A 486 -12.17 3.40 -6.20
N ILE A 487 -13.03 2.50 -6.65
CA ILE A 487 -13.63 2.57 -7.97
C ILE A 487 -14.94 3.37 -7.89
N LYS A 488 -15.09 4.35 -8.78
CA LYS A 488 -16.24 5.25 -8.86
C LYS A 488 -17.03 4.99 -10.13
N CYS A 489 -18.34 4.79 -10.00
CA CYS A 489 -19.21 4.61 -11.16
C CYS A 489 -19.49 5.93 -11.87
N VAL A 490 -19.22 5.97 -13.18
CA VAL A 490 -19.42 7.13 -14.05
C VAL A 490 -20.17 6.69 -15.31
N VAL A 491 -21.34 7.29 -15.55
CA VAL A 491 -22.17 6.99 -16.74
C VAL A 491 -22.26 8.24 -17.59
N GLY A 492 -21.84 8.16 -18.85
CA GLY A 492 -21.85 9.31 -19.77
C GLY A 492 -21.02 10.49 -19.28
N GLY A 493 -19.92 10.22 -18.57
CA GLY A 493 -19.05 11.25 -17.98
C GLY A 493 -19.53 11.84 -16.66
N THR A 494 -20.71 11.44 -16.16
CA THR A 494 -21.27 11.95 -14.90
C THR A 494 -21.21 10.87 -13.81
N PRO A 495 -20.72 11.18 -12.59
CA PRO A 495 -20.79 10.25 -11.47
C PRO A 495 -22.23 9.82 -11.18
N LYS A 496 -22.45 8.52 -11.02
CA LYS A 496 -23.76 7.92 -10.71
C LYS A 496 -23.61 6.87 -9.62
N PRO A 497 -24.63 6.67 -8.77
CA PRO A 497 -24.66 5.51 -7.89
C PRO A 497 -24.61 4.22 -8.70
N TYR A 498 -24.03 3.18 -8.10
CA TYR A 498 -24.16 1.81 -8.57
C TYR A 498 -25.63 1.38 -8.54
N ASP A 499 -26.01 0.44 -9.40
CA ASP A 499 -27.41 0.06 -9.62
C ASP A 499 -28.10 -0.48 -8.35
N THR A 500 -27.34 -1.14 -7.47
CA THR A 500 -27.75 -1.60 -6.14
C THR A 500 -26.69 -1.24 -5.10
N THR A 501 -27.00 -1.47 -3.82
CA THR A 501 -26.04 -1.33 -2.73
C THR A 501 -25.11 -2.54 -2.58
N SER A 502 -25.32 -3.62 -3.34
CA SER A 502 -24.55 -4.87 -3.21
C SER A 502 -23.08 -4.72 -3.62
N HIS A 503 -22.21 -5.57 -3.09
CA HIS A 503 -20.77 -5.57 -3.41
C HIS A 503 -20.46 -5.84 -4.89
N ASN A 504 -21.32 -6.63 -5.55
CA ASN A 504 -21.21 -7.03 -6.96
C ASN A 504 -22.18 -6.26 -7.87
N SER A 505 -22.72 -5.11 -7.43
CA SER A 505 -23.58 -4.27 -8.26
C SER A 505 -22.88 -3.86 -9.56
N TYR A 506 -23.65 -3.79 -10.64
CA TYR A 506 -23.19 -3.15 -11.87
C TYR A 506 -23.15 -1.63 -11.74
N CYS A 507 -22.27 -1.01 -12.53
CA CYS A 507 -22.28 0.42 -12.80
C CYS A 507 -23.10 0.69 -14.06
N GLY A 508 -24.22 1.40 -13.93
CA GLY A 508 -25.04 1.85 -15.06
C GLY A 508 -25.56 0.72 -15.95
N GLY A 509 -25.97 -0.41 -15.35
CA GLY A 509 -26.44 -1.59 -16.07
C GLY A 509 -25.39 -2.25 -16.97
N ALA A 510 -24.10 -2.02 -16.70
CA ALA A 510 -22.99 -2.41 -17.58
C ALA A 510 -23.10 -1.84 -19.02
N ALA A 511 -23.75 -0.68 -19.17
CA ALA A 511 -23.85 0.01 -20.45
C ALA A 511 -22.46 0.41 -20.98
N SER A 512 -22.31 0.52 -22.31
CA SER A 512 -21.02 0.84 -22.94
C SER A 512 -20.45 2.22 -22.60
N ASN A 513 -21.29 3.13 -22.10
CA ASN A 513 -20.91 4.45 -21.60
C ASN A 513 -20.76 4.52 -20.07
N ALA A 514 -20.90 3.38 -19.38
CA ALA A 514 -20.62 3.23 -17.97
C ALA A 514 -19.17 2.77 -17.77
N VAL A 515 -18.42 3.50 -16.96
CA VAL A 515 -17.02 3.22 -16.66
C VAL A 515 -16.77 3.34 -15.16
N GLU A 516 -15.95 2.44 -14.64
CA GLU A 516 -15.45 2.52 -13.27
C GLU A 516 -14.10 3.23 -13.29
N LYS A 517 -14.02 4.39 -12.64
CA LYS A 517 -12.78 5.17 -12.53
C LYS A 517 -12.11 4.94 -11.18
N VAL A 518 -10.80 4.73 -11.18
CA VAL A 518 -10.00 4.64 -9.94
C VAL A 518 -9.72 6.04 -9.41
N VAL A 519 -10.16 6.32 -8.18
CA VAL A 519 -10.07 7.63 -7.54
C VAL A 519 -9.55 7.53 -6.12
N ALA A 520 -8.81 8.55 -5.68
CA ALA A 520 -8.41 8.70 -4.29
C ALA A 520 -9.61 9.16 -3.45
N VAL A 521 -9.83 8.50 -2.31
CA VAL A 521 -10.88 8.88 -1.38
C VAL A 521 -10.35 8.93 0.05
N LYS A 522 -10.89 9.86 0.83
CA LYS A 522 -10.73 9.94 2.27
C LYS A 522 -11.99 9.39 2.92
N LEU A 523 -11.84 8.41 3.82
CA LEU A 523 -12.94 7.92 4.64
C LEU A 523 -12.88 8.64 5.98
N ILE A 524 -13.90 9.45 6.24
CA ILE A 524 -13.99 10.24 7.46
C ILE A 524 -15.05 9.60 8.37
N PRO A 525 -14.70 9.23 9.61
CA PRO A 525 -15.68 8.80 10.61
C PRO A 525 -16.84 9.78 10.73
N ILE A 526 -18.07 9.28 10.81
CA ILE A 526 -19.25 10.12 11.03
C ILE A 526 -19.45 10.26 12.54
N GLN A 527 -19.38 11.50 13.04
CA GLN A 527 -19.55 11.78 14.45
C GLN A 527 -20.91 11.26 14.98
N GLY A 528 -20.87 10.57 16.12
CA GLY A 528 -22.05 9.99 16.77
C GLY A 528 -22.52 8.65 16.19
N LYS A 529 -21.89 8.14 15.13
CA LYS A 529 -22.19 6.83 14.55
C LYS A 529 -21.37 5.74 15.21
N GLY A 530 -21.97 4.57 15.40
CA GLY A 530 -21.34 3.43 16.05
C GLY A 530 -21.74 2.09 15.45
N LYS A 531 -21.48 1.00 16.19
CA LYS A 531 -21.69 -0.38 15.71
C LYS A 531 -23.13 -0.71 15.28
N SER A 532 -24.13 0.03 15.78
CA SER A 532 -25.54 -0.09 15.39
C SER A 532 -25.85 0.53 14.02
N ASP A 533 -24.98 1.41 13.53
CA ASP A 533 -25.12 2.09 12.24
C ASP A 533 -24.39 1.36 11.11
N ILE A 534 -23.77 0.21 11.38
CA ILE A 534 -23.11 -0.59 10.34
C ILE A 534 -24.19 -1.33 9.53
N GLN A 535 -24.19 -1.13 8.22
CA GLN A 535 -25.05 -1.86 7.29
C GLN A 535 -24.20 -2.63 6.28
N ALA A 536 -23.99 -3.93 6.51
CA ALA A 536 -23.28 -4.77 5.55
C ALA A 536 -23.96 -4.75 4.17
N ARG A 537 -23.17 -4.68 3.11
CA ARG A 537 -23.69 -4.79 1.75
C ARG A 537 -24.08 -6.23 1.46
N SER A 538 -25.15 -6.41 0.71
CA SER A 538 -25.54 -7.71 0.19
C SER A 538 -24.66 -8.14 -0.99
N THR A 539 -24.87 -9.37 -1.44
CA THR A 539 -24.42 -9.83 -2.75
C THR A 539 -25.66 -10.15 -3.59
N ASP A 540 -25.78 -9.53 -4.76
CA ASP A 540 -26.88 -9.79 -5.67
C ASP A 540 -26.76 -11.23 -6.21
N THR A 541 -27.79 -12.05 -5.98
CA THR A 541 -27.94 -13.34 -6.66
C THR A 541 -28.55 -13.10 -8.03
N ALA A 542 -27.79 -13.31 -9.10
CA ALA A 542 -28.38 -13.33 -10.44
C ALA A 542 -29.44 -14.43 -10.53
N LYS A 543 -30.70 -14.08 -10.81
CA LYS A 543 -31.68 -15.06 -11.28
C LYS A 543 -31.21 -15.56 -12.64
N VAL A 544 -30.62 -16.75 -12.66
CA VAL A 544 -30.45 -17.48 -13.92
C VAL A 544 -31.82 -18.04 -14.29
N ASP A 545 -32.64 -17.23 -14.96
CA ASP A 545 -33.84 -17.73 -15.64
C ASP A 545 -33.35 -18.59 -16.81
N ARG A 546 -33.23 -19.90 -16.56
CA ARG A 546 -32.98 -20.90 -17.61
C ARG A 546 -34.22 -20.97 -18.50
N LYS A 547 -34.34 -20.08 -19.47
CA LYS A 547 -35.13 -20.32 -20.68
C LYS A 547 -34.38 -21.41 -21.44
N GLY A 548 -34.86 -22.65 -21.34
CA GLY A 548 -34.28 -23.80 -22.03
C GLY A 548 -34.09 -23.51 -23.53
N GLY A 549 -32.85 -23.71 -24.00
CA GLY A 549 -32.46 -23.55 -25.39
C GLY A 549 -31.02 -24.02 -25.54
N SER A 550 -30.83 -25.13 -26.23
CA SER A 550 -29.57 -25.85 -26.42
C SER A 550 -28.55 -25.06 -27.24
N LEU A 551 -27.64 -24.34 -26.58
CA LEU A 551 -26.33 -23.89 -27.13
C LEU A 551 -25.40 -23.77 -25.91
N GLY A 552 -24.60 -24.77 -25.53
CA GLY A 552 -23.49 -25.31 -26.32
C GLY A 552 -22.19 -24.57 -25.96
N TRP A 553 -21.59 -24.90 -24.81
CA TRP A 553 -20.18 -24.70 -24.39
C TRP A 553 -19.50 -23.31 -24.46
N PHE A 554 -20.06 -22.29 -25.14
CA PHE A 554 -19.40 -20.98 -25.36
C PHE A 554 -19.77 -19.87 -24.36
N ALA A 555 -20.67 -20.12 -23.40
CA ALA A 555 -21.14 -19.11 -22.45
C ALA A 555 -20.26 -18.97 -21.17
N LEU A 556 -19.29 -19.86 -20.96
CA LEU A 556 -18.40 -19.82 -19.79
C LEU A 556 -17.15 -18.93 -20.00
N THR A 557 -16.93 -18.44 -21.21
CA THR A 557 -15.76 -17.58 -21.53
C THR A 557 -16.07 -16.08 -21.40
N VAL A 558 -17.35 -15.69 -21.31
CA VAL A 558 -17.77 -14.27 -21.35
C VAL A 558 -17.69 -13.58 -19.98
N LEU A 559 -17.65 -14.32 -18.88
CA LEU A 559 -17.49 -13.75 -17.53
C LEU A 559 -16.02 -13.47 -17.14
N GLY A 560 -15.05 -14.09 -17.83
CA GLY A 560 -13.61 -13.81 -17.63
C GLY A 560 -13.08 -12.65 -18.49
N LEU A 561 -13.80 -12.23 -19.52
CA LEU A 561 -13.35 -11.20 -20.48
C LEU A 561 -13.79 -9.77 -20.13
N LEU A 562 -14.64 -9.58 -19.12
CA LEU A 562 -15.03 -8.26 -18.64
C LEU A 562 -13.97 -7.60 -17.74
N GLY A 563 -12.99 -8.37 -17.25
CA GLY A 563 -11.80 -7.84 -16.56
C GLY A 563 -10.81 -7.10 -17.47
N PHE A 564 -10.97 -7.15 -18.80
CA PHE A 564 -10.01 -6.58 -19.76
C PHE A 564 -10.59 -5.65 -20.84
N ARG A 565 -11.78 -5.08 -20.61
CA ARG A 565 -12.24 -3.92 -21.42
C ARG A 565 -12.06 -2.59 -20.69
N ARG A 566 -10.86 -2.36 -20.16
CA ARG A 566 -10.32 -0.99 -20.07
C ARG A 566 -9.86 -0.59 -21.47
N LYS A 567 -10.77 0.00 -22.25
CA LYS A 567 -10.33 0.84 -23.37
C LYS A 567 -9.70 2.09 -22.77
N PHE A 568 -8.37 2.09 -22.64
CA PHE A 568 -7.63 3.34 -22.65
C PHE A 568 -7.88 3.98 -24.02
N LYS A 569 -8.42 5.20 -24.01
CA LYS A 569 -8.29 6.10 -25.15
C LYS A 569 -7.03 6.92 -24.95
#